data_AF-A0A447TCI6-F1
#
_entry.id   AF-A0A447TCI6-F1
#
_cell.length_a   1.000
_cell.length_b   1.000
_cell.length_c   1.000
_cell.angle_alpha   90.00
_cell.angle_beta   90.00
_cell.angle_gamma   90.00
#
_symmetry.space_group_name_H-M   'P 1'
#
loop_
_entity.id
_entity.type
_entity.pdbx_description
1 polymer ?
#
loop_
_entity_poly.entity_id
_entity_poly.type
_entity_poly.pdbx_seq_one_letter_code
_entity_poly.pdbx_strand_id
1 'polypeptide(L)'
;MGAEVLQAFIAKDAEADSAFVDIGNGKYLADIYALARLRLRKLGVSRVYGGDFCTVIDRDRFFSYRRDGITGRMVSMIWLED
;
A
#
# COMPACT_ATOMS: atom_id res chain seq x y z
N MET A 1 7.12 -8.28 -3.12
CA MET A 1 7.11 -8.82 -1.75
C MET A 1 7.31 -10.32 -1.81
N GLY A 2 7.77 -10.97 -0.75
CA GLY A 2 7.81 -12.43 -0.71
C GLY A 2 6.48 -13.04 -0.23
N ALA A 3 6.38 -14.37 -0.30
CA ALA A 3 5.20 -15.12 0.12
C ALA A 3 4.85 -14.91 1.60
N GLU A 4 5.83 -14.63 2.46
CA GLU A 4 5.62 -14.35 3.88
C GLU A 4 4.69 -13.15 4.11
N VAL A 5 4.79 -12.13 3.27
CA VAL A 5 3.92 -10.95 3.37
C VAL A 5 2.51 -11.31 2.94
N LEU A 6 2.34 -12.00 1.81
CA LEU A 6 1.03 -12.47 1.33
C LEU A 6 0.31 -13.27 2.42
N GLN A 7 0.99 -14.27 2.99
CA GLN A 7 0.42 -15.14 4.03
C GLN A 7 0.03 -14.35 5.28
N ALA A 8 0.83 -13.36 5.69
CA ALA A 8 0.50 -12.51 6.83
C ALA A 8 -0.79 -11.68 6.60
N PHE A 9 -1.07 -11.26 5.36
CA PHE A 9 -2.31 -10.56 5.02
C PHE A 9 -3.51 -11.51 4.94
N ILE A 10 -3.37 -12.65 4.24
CA ILE A 10 -4.44 -13.66 4.10
C ILE A 10 -4.86 -14.22 5.47
N ALA A 11 -3.90 -14.45 6.37
CA ALA A 11 -4.20 -14.95 7.72
C ALA A 11 -5.07 -13.99 8.55
N LYS A 12 -5.12 -12.70 8.20
CA LYS A 12 -6.00 -11.71 8.83
C LYS A 12 -7.29 -11.51 8.05
N ASP A 13 -7.22 -11.62 6.73
CA ASP A 13 -8.32 -11.40 5.82
C ASP A 13 -8.11 -12.17 4.51
N ALA A 14 -8.89 -13.21 4.26
CA ALA A 14 -8.78 -14.00 3.04
C ALA A 14 -9.03 -13.17 1.75
N GLU A 15 -9.81 -12.10 1.81
CA GLU A 15 -10.06 -11.22 0.65
C GLU A 15 -8.79 -10.46 0.24
N ALA A 16 -7.79 -10.37 1.11
CA ALA A 16 -6.51 -9.72 0.83
C ALA A 16 -5.73 -10.37 -0.33
N ASP A 17 -5.97 -11.65 -0.62
CA ASP A 17 -5.36 -12.35 -1.76
C ASP A 17 -5.60 -11.61 -3.09
N SER A 18 -6.79 -11.01 -3.26
CA SER A 18 -7.17 -10.24 -4.45
C SER A 18 -6.28 -9.01 -4.72
N ALA A 19 -5.53 -8.54 -3.72
CA ALA A 19 -4.64 -7.39 -3.83
C ALA A 19 -3.18 -7.78 -4.10
N PHE A 20 -2.90 -9.05 -4.39
CA PHE A 20 -1.58 -9.53 -4.75
C PHE A 20 -1.58 -10.15 -6.16
N VAL A 21 -0.49 -9.90 -6.90
CA VAL A 21 -0.25 -10.49 -8.22
C VAL A 21 1.05 -11.27 -8.16
N ASP A 22 0.99 -12.58 -8.42
CA ASP A 22 2.17 -13.43 -8.53
C ASP A 22 3.00 -13.02 -9.74
N ILE A 23 4.30 -12.83 -9.52
CA ILE A 23 5.29 -12.50 -10.56
C ILE A 23 6.39 -13.56 -10.67
N GLY A 24 6.16 -14.74 -10.10
CA GLY A 24 7.06 -15.88 -10.11
C GLY A 24 8.10 -15.86 -8.99
N ASN A 25 8.82 -16.98 -8.83
CA ASN A 25 9.90 -17.15 -7.86
C ASN A 25 9.48 -16.84 -6.39
N GLY A 26 8.22 -17.12 -6.05
CA GLY A 26 7.67 -16.83 -4.72
C GLY A 26 7.62 -15.33 -4.40
N LYS A 27 7.54 -14.48 -5.43
CA LYS A 27 7.44 -13.03 -5.31
C LYS A 27 6.10 -12.52 -5.86
N TYR A 28 5.60 -11.48 -5.23
CA TYR A 28 4.31 -10.87 -5.53
C TYR A 28 4.44 -9.36 -5.67
N LEU A 29 3.69 -8.77 -6.60
CA LEU A 29 3.33 -7.35 -6.53
C LEU A 29 2.16 -7.21 -5.56
N ALA A 30 2.25 -6.24 -4.65
CA ALA A 30 1.21 -6.00 -3.65
C ALA A 30 0.61 -4.61 -3.90
N ASP A 31 -0.70 -4.56 -4.08
CA ASP A 31 -1.45 -3.30 -4.12
C ASP A 31 -1.78 -2.86 -2.69
N ILE A 32 -0.92 -1.98 -2.16
CA ILE A 32 -1.08 -1.46 -0.80
C ILE A 32 -2.36 -0.62 -0.64
N TYR A 33 -2.86 0.01 -1.71
CA TYR A 33 -4.08 0.80 -1.65
C TYR A 33 -5.32 -0.09 -1.60
N ALA A 34 -5.36 -1.17 -2.38
CA ALA A 34 -6.42 -2.18 -2.30
C ALA A 34 -6.47 -2.83 -0.90
N LEU A 35 -5.32 -3.19 -0.34
CA LEU A 35 -5.22 -3.74 1.03
C LEU A 35 -5.76 -2.78 2.09
N ALA A 36 -5.45 -1.48 1.98
CA ALA A 36 -5.99 -0.47 2.90
C ALA A 36 -7.51 -0.34 2.76
N ARG A 37 -8.03 -0.29 1.52
CA ARG A 37 -9.48 -0.22 1.25
C ARG A 37 -10.23 -1.43 1.78
N LEU A 38 -9.69 -2.64 1.64
CA LEU A 38 -10.27 -3.86 2.19
C LEU A 38 -10.48 -3.74 3.71
N ARG A 39 -9.43 -3.34 4.43
CA ARG A 39 -9.49 -3.17 5.89
C ARG A 39 -10.45 -2.07 6.31
N LEU A 40 -10.41 -0.91 5.64
CA LEU A 40 -11.29 0.23 5.93
C LEU A 40 -12.77 -0.13 5.71
N ARG A 41 -13.10 -0.80 4.60
CA ARG A 41 -14.48 -1.23 4.31
C ARG A 41 -15.02 -2.16 5.38
N LYS A 42 -14.21 -3.10 5.88
CA LYS A 42 -14.63 -4.01 6.98
C LYS A 42 -14.91 -3.31 8.30
N LEU A 43 -14.32 -2.14 8.51
CA LEU A 43 -14.60 -1.28 9.66
C LEU A 43 -15.78 -0.31 9.41
N GLY A 44 -16.49 -0.45 8.29
CA GLY A 44 -17.62 0.42 7.93
C GLY A 44 -17.22 1.76 7.30
N VAL A 45 -15.94 1.98 7.00
CA VAL A 45 -15.48 3.20 6.33
C VAL A 45 -15.77 3.08 4.82
N SER A 46 -16.78 3.81 4.35
CA SER A 46 -17.26 3.75 2.96
C SER A 46 -16.72 4.86 2.06
N ARG A 47 -16.22 5.96 2.63
CA ARG A 47 -15.69 7.11 1.90
C ARG A 47 -14.17 7.11 1.96
N VAL A 48 -13.54 6.49 0.96
CA VAL A 48 -12.09 6.42 0.82
C VAL A 48 -11.68 7.11 -0.47
N TYR A 49 -10.75 8.06 -0.37
CA TYR A 49 -10.29 8.89 -1.50
C TYR A 49 -8.77 8.78 -1.70
N GLY A 50 -8.30 9.19 -2.88
CA GLY A 50 -6.90 9.13 -3.26
C GLY A 50 -6.41 7.70 -3.47
N GLY A 51 -5.09 7.53 -3.39
CA GLY A 51 -4.41 6.25 -3.71
C GLY A 51 -4.01 6.13 -5.17
N ASP A 52 -3.74 7.26 -5.83
CA ASP A 52 -3.47 7.35 -7.27
C ASP A 52 -1.99 7.63 -7.59
N PHE A 53 -1.14 7.77 -6.56
CA PHE A 53 0.27 8.08 -6.70
C PHE A 53 1.15 6.85 -6.49
N CYS A 54 2.32 6.84 -7.11
CA CYS A 54 3.35 5.83 -6.86
C CYS A 54 4.68 6.53 -6.58
N THR A 55 5.14 6.46 -5.32
CA THR A 55 6.36 7.15 -4.89
C THR A 55 7.61 6.68 -5.65
N VAL A 56 7.62 5.43 -6.16
CA VAL A 56 8.73 4.91 -6.98
C VAL A 56 8.76 5.56 -8.37
N ILE A 57 7.60 5.65 -9.03
CA ILE A 57 7.48 6.12 -10.42
C ILE A 57 7.56 7.64 -10.50
N ASP A 58 6.93 8.33 -9.55
CA ASP A 58 6.77 9.78 -9.55
C ASP A 58 7.94 10.46 -8.84
N ARG A 59 9.07 10.50 -9.54
CA ARG A 59 10.39 10.86 -9.00
C ARG A 59 10.51 12.33 -8.63
N ASP A 60 9.85 13.21 -9.37
CA ASP A 60 9.99 14.66 -9.19
C ASP A 60 9.20 15.17 -7.97
N ARG A 61 8.26 14.36 -7.47
CA ARG A 61 7.38 14.72 -6.34
C ARG A 61 7.69 14.00 -5.04
N PHE A 62 8.28 12.80 -5.08
CA PHE A 62 8.40 11.95 -3.89
C PHE A 62 9.79 11.31 -3.71
N PHE A 63 10.27 11.31 -2.47
CA PHE A 63 11.32 10.39 -2.04
C PHE A 63 10.80 8.94 -2.06
N SER A 64 11.66 7.99 -2.43
CA SER A 64 11.30 6.56 -2.39
C SER A 64 12.47 5.69 -1.97
N TYR A 65 12.37 5.07 -0.80
CA TYR A 65 13.38 4.13 -0.30
C TYR A 65 13.61 2.96 -1.27
N ARG A 66 12.53 2.46 -1.90
CA ARG A 66 12.62 1.35 -2.86
C ARG A 66 13.43 1.70 -4.11
N ARG A 67 13.47 2.98 -4.48
CA ARG A 67 14.22 3.49 -5.62
C ARG A 67 15.63 3.91 -5.22
N ASP A 68 15.75 4.71 -4.15
CA ASP A 68 16.96 5.49 -3.85
C ASP A 68 17.76 4.95 -2.64
N GLY A 69 17.20 4.04 -1.85
CA GLY A 69 17.82 3.58 -0.61
C GLY A 69 17.88 4.67 0.45
N ILE A 70 19.06 5.18 0.76
CA ILE A 70 19.24 6.28 1.74
C ILE A 70 18.71 7.58 1.11
N THR A 71 17.55 8.05 1.58
CA THR A 71 16.83 9.20 1.02
C THR A 71 16.03 9.93 2.10
N GLY A 72 15.39 11.04 1.74
CA GLY A 72 14.53 11.83 2.62
C GLY A 72 13.22 11.13 3.01
N ARG A 73 12.35 11.85 3.72
CA ARG A 73 11.00 11.39 4.12
C ARG A 73 9.99 12.50 3.89
N MET A 74 8.81 12.14 3.41
CA MET A 74 7.65 13.03 3.36
C MET A 74 6.79 12.83 4.61
N VAL A 75 5.86 13.75 4.83
CA VAL A 75 4.85 13.66 5.89
C VAL A 75 3.45 13.83 5.29
N SER A 76 2.46 13.18 5.89
CA SER A 76 1.03 13.45 5.65
C SER A 76 0.46 14.06 6.92
N MET A 77 -0.19 15.22 6.80
CA MET A 77 -0.71 15.99 7.92
C MET A 77 -2.19 16.29 7.72
N ILE A 78 -2.93 16.35 8.83
CA ILE A 78 -4.33 16.77 8.87
C ILE A 78 -4.55 17.54 10.16
N TRP A 79 -5.32 18.62 10.09
CA TRP A 79 -5.72 19.43 11.24
C TRP A 79 -7.14 19.95 11.03
N LEU A 80 -7.79 20.35 12.12
CA LEU A 80 -9.00 21.15 12.08
C LEU A 80 -8.60 22.62 12.15
N GLU A 81 -9.25 23.46 11.35
CA GLU A 81 -9.10 24.90 11.35
C GLU A 81 -10.47 25.51 11.66
N ASP A 82 -10.47 26.64 12.38
CA ASP A 82 -11.69 27.29 12.88
C ASP A 82 -12.47 28.03 11.79
#